data_AF-A0A235G7Q2-F1
#
_entry.id   AF-A0A235G7Q2-F1
#
_cell.length_a   1.000
_cell.length_b   1.000
_cell.length_c   1.000
_cell.angle_alpha   90.00
_cell.angle_beta   90.00
_cell.angle_gamma   90.00
#
_symmetry.space_group_name_H-M   'P 1'
#
loop_
_entity.id
_entity.type
_entity.pdbx_description
1 polymer ?
#
loop_
_entity_poly.entity_id
_entity_poly.type
_entity_poly.pdbx_seq_one_letter_code
_entity_poly.pdbx_strand_id
1 'polypeptide(L)' 'MASNPTDVSNSAEVSQSTAPQQDEGSTDSTPSCPACGHSLDSHDPLGIRFCAVTSDRNLDRKCICPDEHASQQHYTRY' A
#
# COMPACT_ATOMS: atom_id res chain seq x y z
N MET A 1 -25.30 -5.60 -48.45
CA MET A 1 -24.63 -4.32 -48.13
C MET A 1 -24.56 -4.22 -46.61
N ALA A 2 -23.49 -4.72 -46.00
CA ALA A 2 -23.30 -4.65 -44.54
C ALA A 2 -22.15 -3.67 -44.28
N SER A 3 -22.49 -2.48 -43.79
CA SER A 3 -21.52 -1.46 -43.40
C SER A 3 -21.16 -1.68 -41.94
N ASN A 4 -19.93 -2.10 -41.68
CA ASN A 4 -19.34 -2.17 -40.35
C ASN A 4 -18.49 -0.91 -40.14
N PRO A 5 -18.82 0.00 -39.21
CA PRO A 5 -17.90 1.07 -38.84
C PRO A 5 -16.96 0.57 -37.74
N THR A 6 -15.79 0.08 -38.12
CA THR A 6 -14.69 -0.13 -37.18
C THR A 6 -14.02 1.22 -36.91
N ASP A 7 -14.60 2.04 -36.04
CA ASP A 7 -13.91 3.20 -35.47
C ASP A 7 -13.18 2.75 -34.19
N VAL A 8 -11.98 2.19 -34.37
CA VAL A 8 -11.00 2.09 -33.28
C VAL A 8 -10.20 3.38 -33.32
N SER A 9 -10.75 4.43 -32.72
CA SER A 9 -10.00 5.62 -32.34
C SER A 9 -9.16 5.28 -31.10
N ASN A 10 -8.04 4.59 -31.34
CA ASN A 10 -6.98 4.42 -30.35
C ASN A 10 -6.16 5.72 -30.31
N SER A 11 -6.66 6.72 -29.57
CA SER A 11 -5.95 7.98 -29.31
C SER A 11 -4.80 7.73 -28.34
N ALA A 12 -3.74 7.14 -28.86
CA ALA A 12 -2.47 6.96 -28.19
C ALA A 12 -1.63 8.24 -28.31
N GLU A 13 -1.93 9.27 -27.51
CA GLU A 13 -0.94 10.29 -27.16
C GLU A 13 -1.50 11.32 -26.17
N VAL A 14 -1.46 10.97 -24.88
CA VAL A 14 -0.93 11.89 -23.88
C VAL A 14 0.00 11.07 -23.00
N SER A 15 1.29 11.17 -23.31
CA SER A 15 2.36 10.89 -22.39
C SER A 15 2.24 11.85 -21.20
N GLN A 16 1.39 11.51 -20.25
CA GLN A 16 1.54 11.97 -18.87
C GLN A 16 2.37 10.93 -18.12
N SER A 17 3.66 10.88 -18.47
CA SER A 17 4.68 10.55 -17.50
C SER A 17 4.81 11.76 -16.57
N THR A 18 3.79 12.02 -15.76
CA THR A 18 3.99 12.76 -14.51
C THR A 18 4.79 11.82 -13.63
N ALA A 19 6.12 11.97 -13.69
CA ALA A 19 6.98 11.54 -12.61
C ALA A 19 6.34 12.04 -11.31
N PRO A 20 6.21 11.20 -10.26
CA PRO A 20 5.91 11.75 -8.95
C PRO A 20 7.05 12.70 -8.64
N GLN A 21 6.75 14.00 -8.73
CA GLN A 21 7.62 15.06 -8.27
C GLN A 21 7.87 14.75 -6.80
N GLN A 22 9.09 14.30 -6.51
CA GLN A 22 9.61 14.19 -5.17
C GLN A 22 9.64 15.63 -4.66
N ASP A 23 8.61 15.98 -3.91
CA ASP A 23 8.60 17.14 -3.05
C ASP A 23 9.68 16.89 -1.99
N GLU A 24 10.85 17.50 -2.21
CA GLU A 24 11.89 17.65 -1.21
C GLU A 24 11.42 18.71 -0.19
N GLY A 25 10.44 18.31 0.61
CA GLY A 25 10.03 18.95 1.84
C GLY A 25 10.30 17.97 2.98
N SER A 26 11.57 17.84 3.38
CA SER A 26 12.02 17.01 4.49
C SER A 26 11.21 17.27 5.76
N THR A 27 10.18 16.48 5.94
CA THR A 27 9.70 16.08 7.26
C THR A 27 10.02 14.60 7.33
N ASP A 28 11.17 14.28 7.93
CA ASP A 28 11.61 12.92 8.25
C ASP A 28 10.63 12.35 9.30
N SER A 29 9.42 12.08 8.87
CA SER A 29 8.35 11.48 9.65
C SER A 29 7.88 10.34 8.79
N THR A 30 8.57 9.22 8.92
CA THR A 30 8.13 7.96 8.35
C THR A 30 6.67 7.77 8.75
N PRO A 31 5.74 7.64 7.78
CA PRO A 31 4.33 7.56 8.11
C PRO A 31 4.10 6.35 9.01
N SER A 32 3.49 6.57 10.17
CA SER A 32 3.08 5.48 11.05
C SER A 32 1.73 4.93 10.61
N CYS A 33 1.57 3.60 10.67
CA CYS A 33 0.32 2.94 10.37
C CYS A 33 -0.72 3.27 11.45
N PRO A 34 -1.91 3.80 11.10
CA PRO A 34 -2.92 4.19 12.09
C PRO A 34 -3.55 2.98 12.82
N ALA A 35 -3.34 1.76 12.31
CA ALA A 35 -3.84 0.54 12.94
C ALA A 35 -2.93 0.02 14.05
N CYS A 36 -1.61 0.04 13.85
CA CYS A 36 -0.64 -0.62 14.73
C CYS A 36 0.48 0.30 15.25
N GLY A 37 0.60 1.54 14.75
CA GLY A 37 1.58 2.53 15.19
C GLY A 37 3.00 2.34 14.65
N HIS A 38 3.30 1.22 13.98
CA HIS A 38 4.61 0.96 13.36
C HIS A 38 4.80 1.71 12.04
N SER A 39 6.04 1.83 11.57
CA SER A 39 6.36 2.46 10.28
C SER A 39 5.66 1.77 9.11
N LEU A 40 5.11 2.55 8.18
CA LEU A 40 4.49 2.04 6.96
C LEU A 40 5.51 1.32 6.06
N ASP A 41 6.79 1.69 6.12
CA ASP A 41 7.86 1.11 5.30
C ASP A 41 8.10 -0.37 5.62
N SER A 42 7.87 -0.78 6.88
CA SER A 42 7.91 -2.17 7.29
C SER A 42 6.73 -3.00 6.78
N HIS A 43 5.75 -2.42 6.09
CA HIS A 43 4.56 -3.16 5.64
C HIS A 43 4.79 -3.81 4.28
N ASP A 44 4.44 -5.08 4.19
CA ASP A 44 4.18 -5.72 2.91
C ASP A 44 2.77 -5.33 2.40
N PRO A 45 2.47 -5.52 1.10
CA PRO A 45 1.17 -5.18 0.54
C PRO A 45 -0.02 -5.85 1.23
N LEU A 46 0.18 -7.03 1.84
CA LEU A 46 -0.85 -7.73 2.59
C LEU A 46 -1.09 -7.06 3.94
N GLY A 47 -0.01 -6.72 4.67
CA GLY A 47 -0.05 -5.95 5.91
C GLY A 47 -0.80 -4.63 5.76
N ILE A 48 -0.54 -3.87 4.68
CA ILE A 48 -1.24 -2.60 4.41
C ILE A 48 -2.76 -2.82 4.32
N ARG A 49 -3.20 -3.81 3.54
CA ARG A 49 -4.63 -4.10 3.35
C ARG A 49 -5.30 -4.57 4.62
N PHE A 50 -4.63 -5.45 5.38
CA PHE A 50 -5.15 -5.95 6.64
C PHE A 50 -5.36 -4.81 7.64
N CYS A 51 -4.35 -3.96 7.81
CA CYS A 51 -4.37 -2.83 8.73
C CYS A 51 -5.44 -1.80 8.34
N ALA A 52 -5.59 -1.47 7.05
CA ALA A 52 -6.64 -0.58 6.58
C ALA A 52 -8.04 -1.07 6.99
N VAL A 53 -8.35 -2.36 6.75
CA VAL A 53 -9.63 -2.95 7.17
C VAL A 53 -9.78 -2.96 8.70
N THR A 54 -8.69 -3.16 9.45
CA THR A 54 -8.72 -3.12 10.93
C THR A 54 -9.14 -1.73 11.41
N SER A 55 -8.50 -0.68 10.92
CA SER A 55 -8.78 0.71 11.28
C SER A 55 -10.19 1.12 10.85
N ASP A 56 -10.56 0.87 9.60
CA ASP A 56 -11.88 1.26 9.05
C ASP A 56 -13.05 0.63 9.80
N ARG A 57 -12.84 -0.56 10.36
CA ARG A 57 -13.86 -1.34 11.08
C ARG A 57 -13.70 -1.28 12.59
N ASN A 58 -12.69 -0.57 13.09
CA ASN A 58 -12.34 -0.46 14.51
C ASN A 58 -12.27 -1.83 15.21
N LEU A 59 -11.57 -2.78 14.58
CA LEU A 59 -11.48 -4.17 15.05
C LEU A 59 -10.33 -4.32 16.05
N ASP A 60 -10.60 -4.93 17.19
CA ASP A 60 -9.57 -5.27 18.19
C ASP A 60 -8.92 -6.63 17.85
N ARG A 61 -7.81 -6.59 17.11
CA ARG A 61 -7.04 -7.77 16.69
C ARG A 61 -5.55 -7.43 16.56
N LYS A 62 -4.69 -8.45 16.72
CA LYS A 62 -3.24 -8.30 16.50
C LYS A 62 -2.94 -7.97 15.03
N CYS A 63 -1.82 -7.28 14.77
CA CYS A 63 -1.40 -6.99 13.41
C CYS A 63 -0.70 -8.21 12.77
N ILE A 64 -0.52 -8.16 11.46
CA ILE A 64 0.26 -9.17 10.72
C ILE A 64 1.61 -8.62 10.26
N CYS A 65 1.96 -7.42 10.73
CA CYS A 65 3.14 -6.69 10.29
C CYS A 65 4.41 -7.44 10.74
N PRO A 66 5.47 -7.46 9.92
CA PRO A 66 6.69 -8.23 10.22
C PRO A 66 7.43 -7.75 11.47
N ASP A 67 7.41 -6.45 11.80
CA ASP A 67 8.01 -5.90 13.03
C ASP A 67 7.37 -6.45 14.32
N GLU A 68 6.06 -6.68 14.33
CA GLU A 68 5.35 -7.28 15.46
C GLU A 68 5.62 -8.80 15.55
N HIS A 69 5.82 -9.45 14.40
CA HIS A 69 6.16 -10.86 14.34
C HIS A 69 7.59 -11.12 14.83
N ALA A 70 8.57 -10.29 14.50
CA ALA A 70 9.95 -10.45 14.99
C ALA A 70 10.05 -10.46 16.52
N SER A 71 9.20 -9.66 17.19
CA SER A 71 9.14 -9.59 18.66
C SER A 71 8.33 -10.72 19.30
N GLN A 72 7.39 -11.35 18.59
CA GLN A 72 6.59 -12.48 19.10
C GLN A 72 7.11 -13.88 18.73
N GLN A 73 7.98 -14.00 17.73
CA GLN A 73 8.43 -15.29 17.18
C GLN A 73 9.75 -15.78 17.83
N HIS A 74 10.10 -15.33 19.04
CA HIS A 74 11.20 -15.91 19.81
C HIS A 74 10.78 -17.27 20.41
N TYR A 75 10.47 -18.25 19.56
CA TYR A 75 10.43 -19.64 19.97
C TYR A 75 11.86 -20.16 20.03
N THR A 76 12.34 -20.38 21.25
CA THR A 76 13.52 -21.18 21.51
C THR A 76 13.29 -22.58 20.90
N ARG A 77 13.89 -22.83 19.74
CA ARG A 77 14.03 -24.18 19.19
C ARG A 77 15.05 -24.89 20.06
N TYR A 78 14.59 -25.70 21.02
CA TYR A 78 15.41 -26.62 21.80
C TYR A 78 15.44 -27.99 21.11
#